data_AF-A0A9P7D8E6-F1
#
_entry.id   AF-A0A9P7D8E6-F1
#
_cell.length_a   1.000
_cell.length_b   1.000
_cell.length_c   1.000
_cell.angle_alpha   90.00
_cell.angle_beta   90.00
_cell.angle_gamma   90.00
#
_symmetry.space_group_name_H-M   'P 1'
#
loop_
_entity.id
_entity.type
_entity.pdbx_description
1 polymer ?
#
loop_
_entity_poly.entity_id
_entity_poly.type
_entity_poly.pdbx_seq_one_letter_code
_entity_poly.pdbx_strand_id
1 'polypeptide(L)'
;MMTTLSKARWNSAAYDHYKISLKRRLKADGSPDYLEFEFVCRSDPVNHKPHHRKRMQTAQGTKNLNRGVKECIQRRGISTQGPDATGAQQTLSSSVSKYTPQAHRALIAMRCAVNKRPFNFVADPLYIEEVKLLRPDVIVPSPRRLS
;
A
#
# COMPACT_ATOMS: atom_id res chain seq x y z
N MET A 1 10.15 14.17 -10.84
CA MET A 1 10.37 12.87 -11.52
C MET A 1 11.49 12.12 -10.79
N MET A 2 11.19 11.07 -10.02
CA MET A 2 12.22 10.23 -9.37
C MET A 2 12.50 9.00 -10.23
N THR A 3 13.73 8.91 -10.70
CA THR A 3 14.28 7.93 -11.64
C THR A 3 14.27 6.50 -11.07
N THR A 4 13.44 5.64 -11.66
CA THR A 4 13.41 4.17 -11.46
C THR A 4 14.53 3.51 -12.26
N LEU A 5 15.78 3.62 -11.82
CA LEU A 5 16.95 3.03 -12.53
C LEU A 5 17.67 1.93 -11.75
N SER A 6 16.97 1.15 -10.93
CA SER A 6 17.61 0.05 -10.17
C SER A 6 16.91 -1.32 -10.26
N LYS A 7 15.75 -1.46 -10.91
CA LYS A 7 15.00 -2.73 -10.85
C LYS A 7 15.65 -3.90 -11.60
N ALA A 8 16.50 -3.63 -12.61
CA ALA A 8 17.09 -4.66 -13.47
C ALA A 8 18.05 -5.65 -12.75
N ARG A 9 18.58 -5.30 -11.57
CA ARG A 9 19.55 -6.15 -10.83
C ARG A 9 18.95 -6.83 -9.59
N TRP A 10 17.73 -6.47 -9.20
CA TRP A 10 17.16 -6.81 -7.89
C TRP A 10 15.79 -7.47 -8.04
N ASN A 11 15.79 -8.78 -8.31
CA ASN A 11 14.59 -9.51 -8.73
C ASN A 11 13.70 -10.01 -7.58
N SER A 12 14.13 -9.87 -6.32
CA SER A 12 13.36 -10.35 -5.17
C SER A 12 12.34 -9.31 -4.70
N ALA A 13 11.12 -9.76 -4.38
CA ALA A 13 10.07 -8.93 -3.82
C ALA A 13 10.48 -8.15 -2.56
N ALA A 14 11.48 -8.65 -1.81
CA ALA A 14 12.04 -7.97 -0.65
C ALA A 14 12.48 -6.52 -0.95
N TYR A 15 12.99 -6.26 -2.16
CA TYR A 15 13.50 -4.95 -2.54
C TYR A 15 12.40 -3.91 -2.73
N ASP A 16 11.17 -4.32 -3.04
CA ASP A 16 10.04 -3.39 -3.20
C ASP A 16 9.61 -2.74 -1.87
N HIS A 17 9.94 -3.36 -0.73
CA HIS A 17 9.72 -2.79 0.59
C HIS A 17 10.60 -1.57 0.89
N TYR A 18 11.73 -1.45 0.17
CA TYR A 18 12.76 -0.46 0.46
C TYR A 18 12.84 0.62 -0.62
N LYS A 19 13.16 1.84 -0.20
CA LYS A 19 13.73 2.87 -1.06
C LYS A 19 15.24 2.67 -1.06
N ILE A 20 15.80 2.35 -2.23
CA ILE A 20 17.22 2.06 -2.39
C ILE A 20 17.93 3.34 -2.80
N SER A 21 19.02 3.69 -2.12
CA SER A 21 19.87 4.83 -2.46
C SER A 21 21.34 4.40 -2.48
N LEU A 22 22.15 5.03 -3.33
CA LEU A 22 23.59 4.80 -3.39
C LEU A 22 24.30 5.96 -2.69
N LYS A 23 25.09 5.65 -1.66
CA LYS A 23 25.89 6.63 -0.91
C LYS A 23 27.37 6.36 -1.14
N ARG A 24 28.16 7.43 -1.28
CA ARG A 24 29.62 7.38 -1.23
C ARG A 24 30.06 7.60 0.21
N ARG A 25 30.79 6.65 0.77
CA ARG A 25 31.47 6.80 2.06
C ARG A 25 32.85 7.37 1.81
N LEU A 26 33.22 8.35 2.63
CA LEU A 26 34.52 8.99 2.64
C LEU A 26 35.26 8.56 3.91
N LYS A 27 36.59 8.53 3.83
CA LYS A 27 37.45 8.34 5.01
C LYS A 27 37.53 9.65 5.80
N ALA A 28 38.18 9.60 6.97
CA ALA A 28 38.34 10.77 7.84
C ALA A 28 39.11 11.93 7.16
N ASP A 29 39.98 11.61 6.19
CA ASP A 29 40.74 12.58 5.39
C ASP A 29 39.93 13.18 4.21
N GLY A 30 38.66 12.80 4.07
CA GLY A 30 37.79 13.24 2.97
C GLY A 30 37.98 12.47 1.65
N SER A 31 38.94 11.54 1.58
CA SER A 31 39.16 10.71 0.40
C SER A 31 38.05 9.66 0.23
N PRO A 32 37.72 9.23 -1.01
CA PRO A 32 36.72 8.19 -1.23
C PRO A 32 37.14 6.84 -0.62
N ASP A 33 36.23 6.22 0.14
CA ASP A 33 36.45 4.88 0.71
C ASP A 33 35.73 3.81 -0.13
N TYR A 34 34.40 3.79 -0.09
CA TYR A 34 33.60 2.85 -0.87
C TYR A 34 32.19 3.36 -1.17
N LEU A 35 31.52 2.70 -2.11
CA LEU A 35 30.10 2.93 -2.42
C LEU A 35 29.22 1.92 -1.67
N GLU A 36 28.12 2.41 -1.10
CA GLU A 36 27.19 1.64 -0.27
C GLU A 36 25.75 1.84 -0.74
N PHE A 37 25.03 0.74 -0.91
CA PHE A 37 23.58 0.76 -1.04
C PHE A 37 22.94 0.85 0.34
N GLU A 38 22.07 1.82 0.49
CA GLU A 38 21.22 2.00 1.66
C GLU A 38 19.77 1.64 1.31
N PHE A 39 19.17 0.79 2.12
CA PHE A 39 17.81 0.28 1.96
C PHE A 39 16.97 0.81 3.13
N VAL A 40 16.17 1.84 2.87
CA VAL A 40 15.32 2.48 3.87
C VAL A 40 13.88 2.00 3.68
N CYS A 41 13.18 1.67 4.77
CA CYS A 41 11.79 1.24 4.69
C CYS A 41 10.91 2.33 4.05
N ARG A 42 10.05 1.96 3.11
CA ARG A 42 9.10 2.91 2.50
C ARG A 42 7.94 3.30 3.42
N SER A 43 7.54 2.40 4.31
CA SER A 43 6.33 2.58 5.12
C SER A 43 6.57 3.12 6.52
N ASP A 44 7.74 2.85 7.10
CA ASP A 44 8.08 3.27 8.46
C ASP A 44 9.59 3.51 8.58
N PRO A 45 10.12 4.56 7.93
CA PRO A 45 11.56 4.83 7.92
C PRO A 45 12.13 5.24 9.29
N VAL A 46 11.28 5.66 10.23
CA VAL A 46 11.71 6.13 11.55
C VAL A 46 11.98 4.94 12.48
N ASN A 47 11.10 3.95 12.51
CA ASN A 47 11.24 2.81 13.43
C ASN A 47 11.85 1.57 12.76
N HIS A 48 11.94 1.53 11.42
CA HIS A 48 12.62 0.48 10.70
C HIS A 48 14.06 0.86 10.38
N LYS A 49 15.00 0.21 11.06
CA LYS A 49 16.43 0.42 10.83
C LYS A 49 16.82 0.20 9.35
N PRO A 50 17.53 1.14 8.70
CA PRO A 50 18.02 0.93 7.35
C PRO A 50 19.00 -0.25 7.26
N HIS A 51 18.97 -0.97 6.15
CA HIS A 51 20.00 -1.94 5.83
C HIS A 51 21.05 -1.31 4.92
N HIS A 52 22.29 -1.76 5.05
CA HIS A 52 23.41 -1.27 4.25
C HIS A 52 24.13 -2.43 3.59
N ARG A 53 24.56 -2.25 2.33
CA ARG A 53 25.40 -3.21 1.62
C ARG A 53 26.43 -2.49 0.78
N LYS A 54 27.71 -2.86 0.90
CA LYS A 54 28.74 -2.37 -0.01
C LYS A 54 28.39 -2.76 -1.44
N ARG A 55 28.60 -1.85 -2.40
CA ARG A 55 28.29 -2.08 -3.83
C ARG A 55 29.02 -3.29 -4.40
N MET A 56 30.19 -3.62 -3.86
CA MET A 56 30.96 -4.80 -4.28
C MET A 56 30.42 -6.11 -3.71
N GLN A 57 29.57 -6.08 -2.67
CA GLN A 57 29.08 -7.28 -1.96
C GLN A 57 27.56 -7.47 -2.14
N THR A 58 27.07 -7.37 -3.39
CA THR A 58 25.63 -7.49 -3.68
C THR A 58 25.11 -8.92 -3.78
N ALA A 59 25.98 -9.93 -3.82
CA ALA A 59 25.63 -11.34 -4.00
C ALA A 59 25.22 -12.08 -2.71
N GLN A 60 25.14 -11.38 -1.58
CA GLN A 60 24.88 -11.94 -0.22
C GLN A 60 23.41 -12.39 0.01
N GLY A 61 22.65 -12.69 -1.06
CA GLY A 61 21.24 -13.11 -0.99
C GLY A 61 20.30 -12.06 -0.37
N THR A 62 19.03 -12.41 -0.16
CA THR A 62 17.98 -11.49 0.34
C THR A 62 17.48 -11.83 1.74
N LYS A 63 18.05 -12.85 2.41
CA LYS A 63 17.57 -13.35 3.71
C LYS A 63 17.48 -12.26 4.78
N ASN A 64 18.50 -11.40 4.92
CA ASN A 64 18.50 -10.33 5.92
C ASN A 64 17.44 -9.26 5.63
N LEU A 65 17.21 -8.94 4.36
CA LEU A 65 16.18 -7.98 3.94
C LEU A 65 14.79 -8.58 4.20
N ASN A 66 14.56 -9.84 3.84
CA ASN A 66 13.31 -10.53 4.13
C ASN A 66 13.00 -10.58 5.64
N ARG A 67 14.02 -10.77 6.49
CA ARG A 67 13.85 -10.70 7.94
C ARG A 67 13.39 -9.31 8.39
N GLY A 68 14.04 -8.25 7.90
CA GLY A 68 13.62 -6.87 8.17
C GLY A 68 12.18 -6.58 7.72
N VAL A 69 11.81 -7.05 6.53
CA VAL A 69 10.43 -6.95 6.01
C VAL A 69 9.43 -7.63 6.96
N LYS A 70 9.71 -8.84 7.44
CA LYS A 70 8.83 -9.56 8.38
C LYS A 70 8.68 -8.81 9.70
N GLU A 71 9.79 -8.34 10.27
CA GLU A 71 9.79 -7.55 11.51
C GLU A 71 9.00 -6.23 11.33
N CYS A 72 9.11 -5.58 10.17
CA CYS A 72 8.33 -4.41 9.81
C CYS A 72 6.84 -4.68 9.82
N ILE A 73 6.44 -5.73 9.11
CA ILE A 73 5.06 -6.13 8.91
C ILE A 73 4.43 -6.52 10.25
N GLN A 74 5.14 -7.30 11.07
CA GLN A 74 4.73 -7.69 12.41
C GLN A 74 4.54 -6.48 13.34
N ARG A 75 5.50 -5.55 13.38
CA ARG A 75 5.41 -4.33 14.20
C ARG A 75 4.21 -3.45 13.82
N ARG A 76 3.91 -3.40 12.52
CA ARG A 76 2.76 -2.66 11.99
C ARG A 76 1.43 -3.39 12.16
N GLY A 77 1.42 -4.60 12.74
CA GLY A 77 0.22 -5.40 12.94
C GLY A 77 -0.41 -5.91 11.64
N ILE A 78 0.35 -5.97 10.55
CA ILE A 78 -0.13 -6.48 9.26
C ILE A 78 0.12 -8.00 9.27
N SER A 79 -0.92 -8.83 9.29
CA SER A 79 -0.72 -10.28 9.29
C SER A 79 -0.11 -10.74 7.96
N THR A 80 1.01 -11.46 8.01
CA THR A 80 1.65 -12.07 6.82
C THR A 80 0.98 -13.41 6.56
N GLN A 81 -0.25 -13.41 6.06
CA GLN A 81 -0.90 -14.67 5.70
C GLN A 81 -0.34 -15.16 4.35
N GLY A 82 0.20 -16.38 4.36
CA GLY A 82 0.56 -17.11 3.15
C GLY A 82 -0.69 -17.51 2.35
N PRO A 83 -0.52 -18.13 1.16
CA PRO A 83 -1.63 -18.40 0.24
C PRO A 83 -2.65 -19.44 0.77
N ASP A 84 -2.29 -20.19 1.80
CA ASP A 84 -3.05 -21.36 2.26
C ASP A 84 -3.67 -21.12 3.64
N ALA A 85 -4.65 -20.24 3.70
CA ALA A 85 -5.59 -20.19 4.81
C ALA A 85 -6.98 -19.85 4.26
N THR A 86 -7.75 -20.90 4.04
CA THR A 86 -9.20 -20.93 3.87
C THR A 86 -9.86 -20.03 4.90
N GLY A 87 -10.46 -18.93 4.46
CA GLY A 87 -11.16 -17.97 5.31
C GLY A 87 -10.74 -16.53 5.05
N ALA A 88 -11.05 -16.04 3.84
CA ALA A 88 -10.80 -14.67 3.42
C ALA A 88 -11.63 -13.66 4.24
N GLN A 89 -11.19 -13.30 5.45
CA GLN A 89 -11.77 -12.19 6.19
C GLN A 89 -10.82 -11.65 7.27
N GLN A 90 -9.65 -11.12 6.92
CA GLN A 90 -8.83 -10.41 7.92
C GLN A 90 -7.80 -9.39 7.42
N THR A 91 -7.87 -8.93 6.16
CA THR A 91 -7.04 -7.80 5.67
C THR A 91 -7.85 -6.78 4.87
N LEU A 92 -9.06 -6.45 5.33
CA LEU A 92 -9.81 -5.27 4.86
C LEU A 92 -9.69 -4.07 5.82
N SER A 93 -8.97 -4.17 6.93
CA SER A 93 -8.97 -3.11 7.96
C SER A 93 -8.13 -1.88 7.59
N SER A 94 -7.23 -1.98 6.60
CA SER A 94 -6.25 -0.92 6.28
C SER A 94 -6.50 -0.22 4.95
N SER A 95 -7.47 -0.70 4.16
CA SER A 95 -7.88 -0.11 2.88
C SER A 95 -9.40 -0.06 2.69
N VAL A 96 -10.21 -0.56 3.63
CA VAL A 96 -11.62 -0.17 3.69
C VAL A 96 -11.64 1.26 4.18
N SER A 97 -11.76 2.18 3.22
CA SER A 97 -12.27 3.52 3.50
C SER A 97 -13.46 3.37 4.43
N LYS A 98 -13.33 3.85 5.68
CA LYS A 98 -14.44 3.83 6.63
C LYS A 98 -15.63 4.47 5.92
N TYR A 99 -16.76 3.78 5.90
CA TYR A 99 -17.96 4.32 5.27
C TYR A 99 -18.26 5.69 5.86
N THR A 100 -18.35 6.68 4.99
CA THR A 100 -18.87 7.99 5.32
C THR A 100 -20.04 8.28 4.37
N PRO A 101 -21.13 8.88 4.87
CA PRO A 101 -22.24 9.28 4.00
C PRO A 101 -21.81 10.19 2.84
N GLN A 102 -20.78 11.02 3.04
CA GLN A 102 -20.24 11.89 1.99
C GLN A 102 -19.53 11.07 0.90
N ALA A 103 -18.67 10.13 1.26
CA ALA A 103 -17.99 9.28 0.28
C ALA A 103 -18.99 8.41 -0.50
N HIS A 104 -20.02 7.89 0.17
CA HIS A 104 -21.08 7.13 -0.49
C HIS A 104 -21.80 7.96 -1.56
N ARG A 105 -22.19 9.21 -1.25
CA ARG A 105 -22.82 10.13 -2.21
C ARG A 105 -21.89 10.45 -3.38
N ALA A 106 -20.61 10.71 -3.11
CA ALA A 106 -19.63 11.01 -4.16
C ALA A 106 -19.48 9.83 -5.14
N LEU A 107 -19.41 8.60 -4.63
CA LEU A 107 -19.34 7.39 -5.48
C LEU A 107 -20.59 7.22 -6.34
N ILE A 108 -21.78 7.48 -5.78
CA ILE A 108 -23.04 7.44 -6.52
C ILE A 108 -23.06 8.51 -7.62
N ALA A 109 -22.66 9.74 -7.31
CA ALA A 109 -22.62 10.83 -8.30
C ALA A 109 -21.64 10.52 -9.44
N MET A 110 -20.45 9.99 -9.13
CA MET A 110 -19.50 9.53 -10.14
C MET A 110 -20.09 8.38 -10.98
N ARG A 111 -20.79 7.43 -10.35
CA ARG A 111 -21.47 6.33 -11.07
C ARG A 111 -22.52 6.88 -12.04
N CYS A 112 -23.29 7.89 -11.66
CA CYS A 112 -24.23 8.58 -12.55
C CYS A 112 -23.51 9.20 -13.76
N ALA A 113 -22.43 9.94 -13.50
CA ALA A 113 -21.67 10.62 -14.56
C ALA A 113 -21.06 9.63 -15.56
N VAL A 114 -20.41 8.56 -15.08
CA VAL A 114 -19.74 7.56 -15.93
C VAL A 114 -20.75 6.76 -16.76
N ASN A 115 -21.87 6.36 -16.15
CA ASN A 115 -22.84 5.48 -16.81
C ASN A 115 -24.03 6.23 -17.43
N LYS A 116 -23.99 7.58 -17.46
CA LYS A 116 -25.08 8.45 -17.94
C LYS A 116 -26.43 8.09 -17.29
N ARG A 117 -26.42 7.79 -15.99
CA ARG A 117 -27.63 7.43 -15.23
C ARG A 117 -28.24 8.67 -14.54
N PRO A 118 -29.56 8.80 -14.50
CA PRO A 118 -30.21 9.86 -13.72
C PRO A 118 -30.07 9.57 -12.22
N PHE A 119 -29.97 10.61 -11.38
CA PHE A 119 -29.87 10.48 -9.92
C PHE A 119 -31.05 9.73 -9.27
N ASN A 120 -32.19 9.66 -9.97
CA ASN A 120 -33.37 8.93 -9.52
C ASN A 120 -33.15 7.40 -9.44
N PHE A 121 -32.10 6.84 -10.04
CA PHE A 121 -31.82 5.40 -9.94
C PHE A 121 -31.61 4.95 -8.49
N VAL A 122 -31.23 5.87 -7.61
CA VAL A 122 -31.00 5.60 -6.18
C VAL A 122 -32.29 5.29 -5.42
N ALA A 123 -33.45 5.66 -5.98
CA ALA A 123 -34.76 5.31 -5.45
C ALA A 123 -35.29 3.95 -5.95
N ASP A 124 -34.53 3.25 -6.80
CA ASP A 124 -34.89 1.91 -7.29
C ASP A 124 -34.90 0.90 -6.13
N PRO A 125 -36.00 0.16 -5.91
CA PRO A 125 -36.09 -0.87 -4.87
C PRO A 125 -34.94 -1.88 -4.91
N LEU A 126 -34.54 -2.33 -6.10
CA LEU A 126 -33.48 -3.34 -6.26
C LEU A 126 -32.11 -2.79 -5.84
N TYR A 127 -31.86 -1.50 -6.11
CA TYR A 127 -30.64 -0.84 -5.66
C TYR A 127 -30.62 -0.66 -4.14
N ILE A 128 -31.76 -0.32 -3.54
CA ILE A 128 -31.88 -0.20 -2.08
C ILE A 128 -31.64 -1.55 -1.40
N GLU A 129 -32.19 -2.64 -1.97
CA GLU A 129 -31.95 -4.01 -1.49
C GLU A 129 -30.48 -4.41 -1.63
N GLU A 130 -29.83 -4.12 -2.76
CA GLU A 130 -28.39 -4.34 -2.97
C GLU A 130 -27.56 -3.65 -1.89
N VAL A 131 -27.85 -2.37 -1.61
CA VAL A 131 -27.13 -1.60 -0.58
C VAL A 131 -27.37 -2.16 0.81
N LYS A 132 -28.61 -2.55 1.14
CA LYS A 132 -28.96 -3.14 2.44
C LYS A 132 -28.33 -4.52 2.64
N LEU A 133 -28.23 -5.32 1.58
CA LEU A 133 -27.58 -6.63 1.60
C LEU A 133 -26.09 -6.51 1.92
N LEU A 134 -25.43 -5.52 1.33
CA LEU A 134 -24.02 -5.24 1.60
C LEU A 134 -23.80 -4.56 2.96
N ARG A 135 -24.75 -3.72 3.40
CA ARG A 135 -24.66 -3.01 4.69
C ARG A 135 -26.05 -2.60 5.23
N PRO A 136 -26.58 -3.31 6.24
CA PRO A 136 -27.96 -3.12 6.70
C PRO A 136 -28.20 -1.73 7.34
N ASP A 137 -27.18 -1.16 7.99
CA ASP A 137 -27.30 0.12 8.69
C ASP A 137 -27.20 1.36 7.78
N VAL A 138 -27.08 1.19 6.46
CA VAL A 138 -26.88 2.30 5.53
C VAL A 138 -28.18 2.94 5.11
N ILE A 139 -28.26 4.25 5.31
CA ILE A 139 -29.32 5.10 4.76
C ILE A 139 -28.92 5.52 3.34
N VAL A 140 -29.67 5.04 2.36
CA VAL A 140 -29.52 5.42 0.96
C VAL A 140 -29.85 6.91 0.80
N PRO A 141 -29.00 7.71 0.11
CA PRO A 141 -29.26 9.14 -0.07
C PRO A 141 -30.50 9.38 -0.96
N SER A 142 -31.20 10.48 -0.72
CA SER A 142 -32.29 10.90 -1.62
C SER A 142 -31.69 11.45 -2.93
N PRO A 143 -32.34 11.29 -4.09
CA PRO A 143 -31.87 11.84 -5.37
C PRO A 143 -31.49 13.33 -5.31
N ARG A 144 -32.24 14.13 -4.55
CA ARG A 144 -31.97 15.57 -4.34
C ARG A 144 -30.65 15.86 -3.63
N ARG A 145 -30.08 14.89 -2.91
CA ARG A 145 -28.81 15.04 -2.20
C ARG A 145 -27.58 14.66 -3.05
N LEU A 146 -27.80 14.34 -4.33
CA LEU A 146 -26.77 13.94 -5.30
C LEU A 146 -26.54 15.00 -6.39
N SER A 147 -27.46 15.96 -6.51
CA SER A 147 -27.34 17.15 -7.38
C SER A 147 -26.44 18.21 -6.79
#